data_AF-D0DRB5-F1
#
_entry.id   AF-D0DRB5-F1
#
_cell.length_a   1.000
_cell.length_b   1.000
_cell.length_c   1.000
_cell.angle_alpha   90.00
_cell.angle_beta   90.00
_cell.angle_gamma   90.00
#
_symmetry.space_group_name_H-M   'P 1'
#
loop_
_entity.id
_entity.type
_entity.pdbx_description
1 polymer ?
#
loop_
_entity_poly.entity_id
_entity_poly.type
_entity_poly.pdbx_seq_one_letter_code
_entity_poly.pdbx_strand_id
1 'polypeptide(L)' 'MYRESFYHFLMTQRNPNQPDEVEQFANNAFYDSAFPKQSQDFDEISKYLEENAEYLPSMLIFDDAWRRYEQKMN' A
#
# COMPACT_ATOMS: atom_id res chain seq x y z
N MET A 1 1.35 -15.96 15.37
CA MET A 1 0.88 -16.00 13.98
C MET A 1 1.67 -14.97 13.19
N TYR A 2 2.14 -15.32 12.01
CA TYR A 2 2.84 -14.38 11.12
C TYR A 2 1.78 -13.58 10.35
N ARG A 3 1.77 -12.25 10.50
CA ARG A 3 0.97 -11.34 9.67
C ARG A 3 1.79 -10.98 8.43
N GLU A 4 1.18 -10.95 7.26
CA GLU A 4 1.83 -10.48 6.03
C GLU A 4 2.06 -8.96 6.14
N SER A 5 3.18 -8.42 5.64
CA SER A 5 3.39 -6.95 5.65
C SER A 5 2.41 -6.23 4.72
N PHE A 6 2.15 -4.95 4.97
CA PHE A 6 1.26 -4.17 4.11
C PHE A 6 1.74 -4.15 2.65
N TYR A 7 3.05 -4.03 2.43
CA TYR A 7 3.63 -4.07 1.09
C TYR A 7 3.37 -5.40 0.39
N HIS A 8 3.56 -6.54 1.08
CA HIS A 8 3.28 -7.85 0.47
C HIS A 8 1.81 -7.99 0.10
N PHE A 9 0.90 -7.56 0.98
CA PHE A 9 -0.52 -7.46 0.64
C PHE A 9 -0.75 -6.59 -0.59
N LEU A 10 -0.17 -5.39 -0.61
CA LEU A 10 -0.34 -4.42 -1.69
C LEU A 10 0.13 -4.98 -3.04
N MET A 11 1.21 -5.77 -3.06
CA MET A 11 1.67 -6.44 -4.28
C MET A 11 0.65 -7.44 -4.86
N THR A 12 -0.24 -7.99 -4.04
CA THR A 12 -1.34 -8.85 -4.52
C THR A 12 -2.46 -8.07 -5.22
N GLN A 13 -2.50 -6.74 -5.04
CA GLN A 13 -3.50 -5.84 -5.65
C GLN A 13 -3.04 -5.25 -6.98
N ARG A 14 -1.86 -5.60 -7.50
CA ARG A 14 -1.37 -5.07 -8.78
C ARG A 14 -2.22 -5.55 -9.95
N ASN A 15 -2.60 -4.62 -10.83
CA ASN A 15 -3.39 -4.89 -12.03
C ASN A 15 -2.87 -4.04 -13.21
N PRO A 16 -2.25 -4.63 -14.25
CA PRO A 16 -1.65 -3.87 -15.34
C PRO A 16 -2.65 -3.34 -16.39
N ASN A 17 -3.92 -3.73 -16.33
CA ASN A 17 -4.87 -3.47 -17.42
C ASN A 17 -5.74 -2.23 -17.18
N GLN A 18 -6.65 -2.31 -16.20
CA GLN A 18 -7.60 -1.25 -15.86
C GLN A 18 -7.67 -1.13 -14.34
N PRO A 19 -6.61 -0.61 -13.70
CA PRO A 19 -6.54 -0.56 -12.26
C PRO A 19 -7.56 0.42 -11.67
N ASP A 20 -8.17 0.05 -10.54
CA ASP A 20 -8.77 1.03 -9.64
C ASP A 20 -7.69 1.88 -8.94
N GLU A 21 -8.08 2.86 -8.11
CA GLU A 21 -7.12 3.75 -7.44
C GLU A 21 -6.15 3.00 -6.51
N VAL A 22 -6.61 1.96 -5.80
CA VAL A 22 -5.77 1.14 -4.92
C VAL A 22 -4.86 0.22 -5.74
N GLU A 23 -5.36 -0.36 -6.81
CA GLU A 23 -4.56 -1.17 -7.73
C GLU A 23 -3.49 -0.31 -8.44
N GLN A 24 -3.81 0.94 -8.76
CA GLN A 24 -2.84 1.90 -9.31
C GLN A 24 -1.80 2.30 -8.27
N PHE A 25 -2.21 2.51 -7.02
CA PHE A 25 -1.27 2.70 -5.91
C PHE A 25 -0.34 1.49 -5.76
N ALA A 26 -0.87 0.27 -5.84
CA ALA A 26 -0.08 -0.96 -5.79
C ALA A 26 0.93 -1.06 -6.96
N ASN A 27 0.49 -0.71 -8.17
CA ASN A 27 1.37 -0.66 -9.34
C ASN A 27 2.50 0.35 -9.15
N ASN A 28 2.21 1.52 -8.60
CA ASN A 28 3.20 2.57 -8.38
C ASN A 28 4.19 2.21 -7.25
N ALA A 29 3.67 1.72 -6.11
CA ALA A 29 4.47 1.29 -4.97
C ALA A 29 5.43 0.14 -5.31
N PHE A 30 5.13 -0.67 -6.34
CA PHE A 30 6.07 -1.68 -6.84
C PHE A 30 7.39 -1.08 -7.35
N TYR A 31 7.34 0.11 -7.96
CA TYR A 31 8.53 0.83 -8.45
C TYR A 31 9.23 1.63 -7.36
N ASP A 32 8.59 1.79 -6.20
CA ASP A 32 9.17 2.45 -5.04
C ASP A 32 10.13 1.50 -4.31
N SER A 33 11.43 1.73 -4.52
CA SER A 33 12.47 0.91 -3.91
C SER A 33 12.69 1.25 -2.42
N ALA A 34 12.26 2.43 -1.98
CA ALA A 34 12.42 2.92 -0.61
C ALA A 34 11.21 2.58 0.28
N PHE A 35 10.11 2.09 -0.30
CA PHE A 35 8.93 1.68 0.45
C PHE A 35 9.29 0.77 1.65
N PRO A 36 8.69 0.94 2.84
CA PRO A 36 8.94 0.11 4.01
C PRO A 36 8.35 -1.31 3.86
N LYS A 37 9.01 -2.17 3.09
CA LYS A 37 8.47 -3.49 2.64
C LYS A 37 8.15 -4.48 3.75
N GLN A 38 8.75 -4.31 4.93
CA GLN A 38 8.56 -5.20 6.07
C GLN A 38 7.61 -4.63 7.13
N SER A 39 7.21 -3.35 7.01
CA SER A 39 6.37 -2.73 8.02
C SER A 39 4.93 -3.27 7.98
N GLN A 40 4.36 -3.38 9.16
CA GLN A 40 2.96 -3.72 9.43
C GLN A 40 2.25 -2.59 10.19
N ASP A 41 2.98 -1.51 10.49
CA ASP A 41 2.54 -0.41 11.33
C ASP A 41 1.91 0.69 10.48
N PHE A 42 0.71 1.10 10.86
CA PHE A 42 -0.05 2.11 10.12
C PHE A 42 0.67 3.46 10.12
N ASP A 43 1.15 3.89 11.29
CA ASP A 43 1.74 5.22 11.47
C ASP A 43 3.08 5.33 10.72
N GLU A 44 3.90 4.29 10.75
CA GLU A 44 5.16 4.25 9.99
C GLU A 44 4.92 4.37 8.49
N ILE A 45 3.95 3.63 7.95
CA ILE A 45 3.64 3.63 6.52
C ILE A 45 2.95 4.94 6.12
N SER A 46 2.00 5.42 6.92
CA SER A 46 1.29 6.68 6.71
C SER A 46 2.30 7.84 6.62
N LYS A 47 3.20 7.96 7.61
CA LYS A 47 4.24 8.98 7.61
C LYS A 47 5.15 8.89 6.39
N TYR A 48 5.58 7.67 6.03
CA TYR A 48 6.41 7.46 4.85
C TYR A 48 5.72 7.98 3.58
N LEU A 49 4.44 7.67 3.41
CA LEU A 49 3.65 8.08 2.24
C LEU A 49 3.46 9.60 2.19
N GLU A 50 3.14 10.24 3.32
CA GLU A 50 2.99 11.71 3.39
C GLU A 50 4.28 12.45 3.05
N GLU A 51 5.44 11.90 3.43
CA GLU A 51 6.74 12.55 3.23
C GLU A 51 7.38 12.21 1.86
N ASN A 52 7.09 11.05 1.26
CA ASN A 52 7.88 10.52 0.14
C ASN A 52 7.07 10.04 -1.09
N ALA A 53 5.76 9.81 -0.98
CA ALA A 53 4.99 9.14 -2.03
C ALA A 53 4.32 10.13 -3.02
N GLU A 54 5.12 10.78 -3.86
CA GLU A 54 4.62 11.66 -4.94
C GLU A 54 3.69 10.94 -5.94
N TYR A 55 3.77 9.60 -6.00
CA TYR A 55 2.95 8.76 -6.87
C TYR A 55 1.57 8.42 -6.30
N LEU A 56 1.28 8.83 -5.07
CA LEU A 56 0.00 8.63 -4.39
C LEU A 56 -0.80 9.94 -4.44
N PRO A 57 -1.85 10.04 -5.29
CA PRO A 57 -2.58 11.30 -5.47
C PRO A 57 -3.33 11.79 -4.23
N SER A 58 -3.66 10.89 -3.30
CA SER A 58 -4.42 11.20 -2.09
C SER A 58 -4.20 10.14 -1.01
N MET A 59 -4.05 10.57 0.24
CA MET A 59 -4.00 9.66 1.39
C MET A 59 -5.29 8.86 1.58
N LEU A 60 -6.43 9.30 1.01
CA LEU A 60 -7.67 8.51 1.01
C LEU A 60 -7.53 7.17 0.27
N ILE A 61 -6.64 7.10 -0.72
CA ILE A 61 -6.35 5.86 -1.46
C ILE A 61 -5.57 4.90 -0.56
N PHE A 62 -4.64 5.42 0.23
CA PHE A 62 -3.96 4.63 1.26
C PHE A 62 -4.93 4.14 2.33
N ASP A 63 -5.84 5.00 2.81
CA ASP A 63 -6.85 4.60 3.79
C ASP A 63 -7.75 3.45 3.27
N ASP A 64 -8.15 3.49 1.99
CA ASP A 64 -8.89 2.39 1.37
C ASP A 64 -8.05 1.12 1.27
N ALA A 65 -6.80 1.23 0.81
CA ALA A 65 -5.87 0.09 0.74
C ALA A 65 -5.63 -0.54 2.12
N TRP A 66 -5.49 0.28 3.16
CA TRP A 66 -5.30 -0.18 4.54
C TRP A 66 -6.51 -0.93 5.07
N ARG A 67 -7.71 -0.41 4.83
CA ARG A 67 -8.95 -1.10 5.20
C ARG A 67 -9.07 -2.47 4.51
N ARG A 68 -8.72 -2.58 3.22
CA ARG A 68 -8.67 -3.86 2.50
C ARG A 68 -7.65 -4.82 3.12
N TYR A 69 -6.48 -4.31 3.52
CA TYR A 69 -5.45 -5.08 4.22
C TYR A 69 -5.96 -5.63 5.56
N GLU A 70 -6.58 -4.81 6.40
CA GLU A 70 -7.14 -5.24 7.68
C GLU A 70 -8.24 -6.30 7.51
N GLN A 71 -9.10 -6.14 6.50
CA GLN A 71 -10.13 -7.12 6.17
C GLN A 71 -9.53 -8.48 5.76
N LYS A 72 -8.42 -8.50 5.01
CA LYS A 72 -7.73 -9.74 4.61
C LYS A 72 -7.05 -10.44 5.78
N MET A 73 -6.63 -9.69 6.80
CA MET A 73 -5.89 -10.21 7.95
C MET A 73 -6.77 -10.68 9.12
N ASN A 74 -8.08 -10.43 9.04
CA ASN A 74 -9.11 -10.97 9.95
C ASN A 74 -9.53 -12.38 9.56
#